data_AF-A0A537WJY5-F1
#
_entry.id   AF-A0A537WJY5-F1
#
_cell.length_a   1.000
_cell.length_b   1.000
_cell.length_c   1.000
_cell.angle_alpha   90.00
_cell.angle_beta   90.00
_cell.angle_gamma   90.00
#
_symmetry.space_group_name_H-M   'P 1'
#
loop_
_entity.id
_entity.type
_entity.pdbx_description
1 polymer ?
#
loop_
_entity_poly.entity_id
_entity_poly.type
_entity_poly.pdbx_seq_one_letter_code
_entity_poly.pdbx_strand_id
1 'polypeptide(L)'
;IGERPGPGQVCLDLGSSPGGWSWALARLGARVISVDRAPLAPEVARLPGIEYIAESAFALDPSAIGPIDWLFSDVICYPMRLLSLVERWLAAGTCRRFVCTIKFQGETDHATAARFAAIPGSQLRHLFHNKHELTWIKLA
;
A
#
# COMPACT_ATOMS: atom_id res chain seq x y z
N ILE A 1 15.56 -0.17 -4.13
CA ILE A 1 15.27 0.18 -2.73
C ILE A 1 15.87 -0.80 -1.70
N GLY A 2 16.46 -1.93 -2.10
CA GLY A 2 17.33 -2.75 -1.22
C GLY A 2 16.62 -3.82 -0.38
N GLU A 3 15.35 -3.61 -0.04
CA GLU A 3 14.48 -4.61 0.62
C GLU A 3 13.27 -4.97 -0.24
N ARG A 4 12.72 -6.17 -0.01
CA ARG A 4 11.48 -6.66 -0.61
C ARG A 4 10.74 -7.59 0.36
N PRO A 5 9.41 -7.74 0.22
CA PRO A 5 8.66 -8.78 0.92
C PRO A 5 9.19 -10.19 0.61
N GLY A 6 8.98 -11.11 1.54
CA GLY A 6 9.36 -12.51 1.37
C GLY A 6 8.61 -13.49 2.28
N PRO A 7 9.02 -14.77 2.28
CA PRO A 7 8.42 -15.81 3.11
C PRO A 7 8.39 -15.45 4.59
N GLY A 8 7.28 -15.76 5.25
CA GLY A 8 7.05 -15.46 6.67
C GLY A 8 6.61 -14.03 6.97
N GLN A 9 6.62 -13.13 5.98
CA GLN A 9 6.13 -11.75 6.15
C GLN A 9 4.67 -11.62 5.75
N VAL A 10 3.98 -10.69 6.43
CA VAL A 10 2.59 -10.32 6.15
C VAL A 10 2.55 -8.98 5.43
N CYS A 11 1.93 -8.97 4.24
CA CYS A 11 1.70 -7.77 3.44
C CYS A 11 0.22 -7.41 3.44
N LEU A 12 -0.10 -6.14 3.64
CA LEU A 12 -1.42 -5.59 3.43
C LEU A 12 -1.45 -4.86 2.08
N ASP A 13 -2.38 -5.26 1.20
CA ASP A 13 -2.61 -4.64 -0.10
C ASP A 13 -3.96 -3.89 -0.07
N LEU A 14 -3.90 -2.56 0.00
CA LEU A 14 -5.06 -1.69 0.10
C LEU A 14 -5.51 -1.20 -1.28
N GLY A 15 -6.80 -1.37 -1.59
CA GLY A 15 -7.34 -1.11 -2.93
C GLY A 15 -6.88 -2.16 -3.92
N SER A 16 -6.87 -3.41 -3.47
CA SER A 16 -6.17 -4.49 -4.15
C SER A 16 -6.82 -4.95 -5.44
N SER A 17 -8.10 -4.63 -5.72
CA SER A 17 -8.78 -5.14 -6.91
C SER A 17 -8.20 -4.53 -8.20
N PRO A 18 -7.98 -5.31 -9.28
CA PRO A 18 -8.30 -6.74 -9.44
C PRO A 18 -7.22 -7.72 -8.95
N GLY A 19 -6.11 -7.25 -8.37
CA GLY A 19 -5.14 -8.10 -7.66
C GLY A 19 -3.69 -8.01 -8.12
N GLY A 20 -3.29 -6.97 -8.86
CA GLY A 20 -1.94 -6.87 -9.42
C GLY A 20 -0.83 -6.90 -8.34
N TRP A 21 -0.96 -6.08 -7.30
CA TRP A 21 -0.06 -6.09 -6.15
C TRP A 21 -0.17 -7.38 -5.35
N SER A 22 -1.38 -7.79 -5.00
CA SER A 22 -1.63 -9.05 -4.30
C SER A 22 -0.97 -10.27 -4.99
N TRP A 23 -1.06 -10.37 -6.31
CA TRP A 23 -0.37 -11.38 -7.10
C TRP A 23 1.15 -11.27 -6.98
N ALA A 24 1.72 -10.07 -7.15
CA ALA A 24 3.16 -9.86 -7.08
C ALA A 24 3.73 -10.21 -5.70
N LEU A 25 3.03 -9.82 -4.64
CA LEU A 25 3.41 -10.09 -3.25
C LEU A 25 3.33 -11.58 -2.92
N ALA A 26 2.25 -12.25 -3.33
CA ALA A 26 2.13 -13.70 -3.18
C ALA A 26 3.23 -14.46 -3.93
N ARG A 27 3.65 -13.98 -5.11
CA ARG A 27 4.78 -14.57 -5.88
C ARG A 27 6.14 -14.40 -5.20
N LEU A 28 6.29 -13.42 -4.31
CA LEU A 28 7.46 -13.28 -3.45
C LEU A 28 7.41 -14.22 -2.23
N GLY A 29 6.31 -14.96 -2.03
CA GLY A 29 6.13 -15.91 -0.94
C GLY A 29 5.57 -15.29 0.35
N ALA A 30 5.17 -14.01 0.33
CA ALA A 30 4.53 -13.37 1.47
C ALA A 30 3.07 -13.83 1.63
N ARG A 31 2.56 -13.77 2.88
CA ARG A 31 1.11 -13.83 3.12
C ARG A 31 0.52 -12.45 2.80
N VAL A 32 -0.59 -12.41 2.08
CA VAL A 32 -1.22 -11.17 1.64
C VAL A 32 -2.62 -11.05 2.24
N ILE A 33 -2.86 -9.93 2.92
CA ILE A 33 -4.19 -9.46 3.28
C ILE A 33 -4.60 -8.45 2.20
N SER A 34 -5.54 -8.83 1.35
CA SER A 34 -6.05 -8.05 0.24
C SER A 34 -7.35 -7.37 0.65
N VAL A 35 -7.43 -6.05 0.47
CA VAL A 35 -8.57 -5.26 0.92
C VAL A 35 -9.10 -4.45 -0.24
N ASP A 36 -10.34 -4.72 -0.63
CA ASP A 36 -11.09 -3.91 -1.58
C ASP A 36 -12.59 -4.19 -1.40
N ARG A 37 -13.46 -3.32 -1.91
CA ARG A 37 -14.89 -3.63 -2.02
C ARG A 37 -15.16 -4.52 -3.23
N ALA A 38 -14.40 -4.31 -4.31
CA ALA A 38 -14.53 -5.07 -5.53
C ALA A 38 -13.76 -6.40 -5.40
N PRO A 39 -14.29 -7.50 -5.96
CA PRO A 39 -13.64 -8.79 -5.88
C PRO A 39 -12.28 -8.77 -6.58
N LEU A 40 -11.36 -9.62 -6.12
CA LEU A 40 -10.16 -9.97 -6.87
C LEU A 40 -10.50 -10.75 -8.14
N ALA A 41 -9.60 -10.71 -9.12
CA ALA A 41 -9.66 -11.61 -10.26
C ALA A 41 -9.63 -13.08 -9.76
N PRO A 42 -10.44 -13.99 -10.31
CA PRO A 42 -10.59 -15.35 -9.78
C PRO A 42 -9.27 -16.12 -9.66
N GLU A 43 -8.33 -15.91 -10.57
CA GLU A 43 -7.00 -16.51 -10.56
C GLU A 43 -6.10 -15.98 -9.43
N VAL A 44 -6.28 -14.72 -9.02
CA VAL A 44 -5.58 -14.15 -7.86
C VAL A 44 -6.24 -14.62 -6.57
N ALA A 45 -7.57 -14.59 -6.49
CA ALA A 45 -8.32 -15.02 -5.31
C ALA A 45 -8.05 -16.49 -4.92
N ARG A 46 -7.68 -17.34 -5.90
CA ARG A 46 -7.32 -18.76 -5.68
C ARG A 46 -5.86 -19.00 -5.29
N LEU A 47 -5.01 -17.96 -5.28
CA LEU A 47 -3.60 -18.13 -4.89
C LEU A 47 -3.51 -18.49 -3.39
N PRO A 48 -2.61 -19.42 -3.02
CA PRO A 48 -2.37 -19.72 -1.62
C PRO A 48 -1.78 -18.49 -0.91
N GLY A 49 -2.18 -18.30 0.36
CA GLY A 49 -1.66 -17.22 1.18
C GLY A 49 -2.31 -15.85 0.94
N ILE A 50 -3.36 -15.77 0.11
CA ILE A 50 -4.19 -14.56 -0.03
C ILE A 50 -5.43 -14.69 0.84
N GLU A 51 -5.64 -13.69 1.69
CA GLU A 51 -6.85 -13.46 2.48
C GLU A 51 -7.53 -12.20 1.95
N TYR A 52 -8.80 -12.30 1.53
CA TYR A 52 -9.54 -11.16 0.98
C TYR A 52 -10.56 -10.62 1.98
N ILE A 53 -10.55 -9.30 2.18
CA ILE A 53 -11.48 -8.56 3.02
C ILE A 53 -12.27 -7.59 2.13
N ALA A 54 -13.59 -7.80 2.07
CA ALA A 54 -14.51 -7.01 1.27
C ALA A 54 -14.85 -5.66 1.94
N GLU A 55 -13.88 -4.77 2.09
CA GLU A 55 -14.03 -3.50 2.82
C GLU A 55 -13.28 -2.33 2.13
N SER A 56 -13.60 -1.09 2.51
CA SER A 56 -12.84 0.07 2.08
C SER A 56 -11.48 0.15 2.78
N ALA A 57 -10.41 0.34 2.01
CA ALA A 57 -9.07 0.65 2.51
C ALA A 57 -9.04 1.79 3.54
N PHE A 58 -9.93 2.79 3.40
CA PHE A 58 -9.96 3.95 4.30
C PHE A 58 -10.74 3.71 5.60
N ALA A 59 -11.58 2.66 5.63
CA ALA A 59 -12.41 2.30 6.78
C ALA A 59 -11.70 1.34 7.75
N LEU A 60 -10.58 0.75 7.34
CA LEU A 60 -9.82 -0.14 8.22
C LEU A 60 -9.21 0.61 9.40
N ASP A 61 -9.37 -0.02 10.56
CA ASP A 61 -8.62 0.29 11.76
C ASP A 61 -7.31 -0.52 11.75
N PRO A 62 -6.13 0.14 11.75
CA PRO A 62 -4.85 -0.55 11.82
C PRO A 62 -4.73 -1.53 13.00
N SER A 63 -5.40 -1.25 14.12
CA SER A 63 -5.37 -2.10 15.32
C SER A 63 -6.15 -3.41 15.15
N ALA A 64 -7.18 -3.40 14.30
CA ALA A 64 -8.02 -4.58 14.03
C ALA A 64 -7.36 -5.57 13.05
N ILE A 65 -6.45 -5.10 12.20
CA ILE A 65 -5.69 -5.95 11.27
C ILE A 65 -4.55 -6.69 11.97
N GLY A 66 -3.98 -6.09 13.02
CA GLY A 66 -2.82 -6.63 13.72
C GLY A 66 -1.48 -6.20 13.10
N PRO A 67 -0.36 -6.74 13.61
CA PRO A 67 0.97 -6.39 13.11
C PRO A 67 1.18 -6.93 11.70
N ILE A 68 1.67 -6.07 10.80
CA ILE A 68 2.02 -6.39 9.42
C ILE A 68 3.43 -5.90 9.11
N ASP A 69 4.14 -6.59 8.22
CA ASP A 69 5.50 -6.23 7.84
C ASP A 69 5.53 -5.12 6.79
N TRP A 70 4.55 -5.14 5.87
CA TRP A 70 4.47 -4.22 4.74
C TRP A 70 3.04 -3.75 4.47
N LEU A 71 2.90 -2.48 4.11
CA LEU A 71 1.68 -1.91 3.56
C LEU A 71 1.92 -1.42 2.13
N PHE A 72 1.07 -1.89 1.22
CA PHE A 72 1.02 -1.49 -0.18
C PHE A 72 -0.29 -0.77 -0.47
N SER A 73 -0.23 0.28 -1.28
CA SER A 73 -1.44 0.94 -1.78
C SER A 73 -1.22 1.59 -3.14
N ASP A 74 -2.08 1.24 -4.10
CA ASP A 74 -2.17 1.92 -5.40
C ASP A 74 -3.55 2.58 -5.61
N VAL A 75 -4.25 2.86 -4.51
CA VAL A 75 -5.62 3.41 -4.53
C VAL A 75 -5.65 4.75 -5.25
N ILE A 76 -6.58 4.87 -6.20
CA ILE A 76 -6.92 6.16 -6.79
C ILE A 76 -7.69 7.00 -5.77
N CYS A 77 -6.99 7.96 -5.17
CA CYS A 77 -7.57 8.95 -4.27
C CYS A 77 -6.76 10.25 -4.31
N TYR A 78 -7.30 11.31 -3.71
CA TYR A 78 -6.56 12.55 -3.52
C TYR A 78 -5.30 12.32 -2.67
N PRO A 79 -4.15 12.93 -3.00
CA PRO A 79 -2.89 12.78 -2.25
C PRO A 79 -3.06 12.95 -0.74
N MET A 80 -3.80 13.98 -0.32
CA MET A 80 -4.05 14.26 1.09
C MET A 80 -4.80 13.12 1.80
N ARG A 81 -5.70 12.43 1.11
CA ARG A 81 -6.45 11.30 1.67
C ARG A 81 -5.55 10.09 1.89
N LEU A 82 -4.63 9.82 0.96
CA LEU A 82 -3.59 8.80 1.14
C LEU A 82 -2.66 9.17 2.28
N LEU A 83 -2.27 10.44 2.41
CA LEU A 83 -1.39 10.90 3.49
C LEU A 83 -2.01 10.65 4.86
N SER A 84 -3.29 11.03 5.05
CA SER A 84 -3.99 10.77 6.31
C SER A 84 -4.15 9.28 6.62
N LEU A 85 -4.25 8.43 5.59
CA LEU A 85 -4.20 6.97 5.78
C LEU A 85 -2.82 6.56 6.30
N VAL A 86 -1.74 6.96 5.62
CA VAL A 86 -0.37 6.61 6.02
C VAL A 86 -0.03 7.10 7.42
N GLU A 87 -0.39 8.36 7.76
CA GLU A 87 -0.18 8.93 9.09
C GLU A 87 -0.88 8.10 10.18
N ARG A 88 -2.11 7.60 9.91
CA ARG A 88 -2.85 6.74 10.84
C ARG A 88 -2.14 5.40 11.08
N TRP A 89 -1.65 4.77 10.02
CA TRP A 89 -0.90 3.50 10.11
C TRP A 89 0.46 3.68 10.81
N LEU A 90 1.15 4.78 10.55
CA LEU A 90 2.39 5.14 11.26
C LEU A 90 2.13 5.37 12.75
N ALA A 91 1.08 6.11 13.10
CA ALA A 91 0.72 6.39 14.49
C ALA A 91 0.33 5.13 15.27
N ALA A 92 -0.34 4.18 14.61
CA ALA A 92 -0.69 2.89 15.23
C ALA A 92 0.53 1.99 15.48
N GLY A 93 1.64 2.20 14.77
CA GLY A 93 2.87 1.42 14.93
C GLY A 93 2.74 -0.05 14.51
N THR A 94 1.66 -0.42 13.80
CA THR A 94 1.37 -1.79 13.36
C THR A 94 2.09 -2.18 12.07
N CYS A 95 2.73 -1.21 11.40
CA CYS A 95 3.52 -1.42 10.19
C CYS A 95 4.77 -0.54 10.18
N ARG A 96 5.88 -1.08 9.64
CA ARG A 96 7.17 -0.36 9.56
C ARG A 96 7.60 -0.05 8.13
N ARG A 97 7.08 -0.76 7.13
CA ARG A 97 7.48 -0.63 5.73
C ARG A 97 6.29 -0.34 4.84
N PHE A 98 6.44 0.63 3.96
CA PHE A 98 5.36 1.15 3.14
C PHE A 98 5.81 1.35 1.71
N VAL A 99 4.92 1.03 0.77
CA VAL A 99 5.03 1.40 -0.64
C VAL A 99 3.67 1.87 -1.12
N CYS A 100 3.51 3.18 -1.29
CA CYS A 100 2.24 3.78 -1.69
C CYS A 100 2.42 4.64 -2.94
N THR A 101 1.46 4.60 -3.87
CA THR A 101 1.45 5.47 -5.03
C THR A 101 0.59 6.70 -4.77
N ILE A 102 1.18 7.88 -4.87
CA ILE A 102 0.50 9.17 -4.82
C ILE A 102 0.02 9.49 -6.23
N LYS A 103 -1.30 9.42 -6.47
CA LYS A 103 -1.92 9.79 -7.74
C LYS A 103 -2.23 11.29 -7.77
N PHE A 104 -1.71 12.04 -8.74
CA PHE A 104 -2.08 13.45 -8.92
C PHE A 104 -3.30 13.55 -9.83
N GLN A 105 -4.45 13.83 -9.23
CA GLN A 105 -5.72 14.00 -9.96
C GLN A 105 -5.88 15.49 -10.31
N GLY A 106 -5.28 15.93 -11.42
CA GLY A 106 -5.28 17.33 -11.84
C GLY A 106 -3.90 17.96 -11.70
N GLU A 107 -3.82 19.17 -11.12
CA GLU A 107 -2.52 19.81 -10.90
C GLU A 107 -1.64 19.02 -9.90
N THR A 108 -0.33 19.14 -10.06
CA THR A 108 0.62 18.48 -9.16
C THR A 108 0.54 19.11 -7.77
N ASP A 109 0.08 18.33 -6.79
CA ASP A 109 0.04 18.72 -5.39
C ASP A 109 1.43 18.61 -4.75
N HIS A 110 2.26 19.61 -5.02
CA HIS A 110 3.61 19.72 -4.48
C HIS A 110 3.64 19.82 -2.95
N ALA A 111 2.60 20.41 -2.34
CA ALA A 111 2.52 20.57 -0.89
C ALA A 111 2.38 19.22 -0.20
N THR A 112 1.47 18.37 -0.67
CA THR A 112 1.31 17.02 -0.13
C THR A 112 2.51 16.13 -0.44
N ALA A 113 3.10 16.24 -1.64
CA ALA A 113 4.32 15.53 -1.98
C ALA A 113 5.48 15.88 -1.02
N ALA A 114 5.64 17.16 -0.67
CA ALA A 114 6.64 17.61 0.30
C ALA A 114 6.38 17.04 1.70
N ARG A 115 5.12 16.92 2.13
CA ARG A 115 4.76 16.28 3.41
C ARG A 115 5.12 14.80 3.44
N PHE A 116 4.86 14.06 2.36
CA PHE A 116 5.31 12.67 2.24
C PHE A 116 6.84 12.56 2.31
N ALA A 117 7.56 13.43 1.59
CA ALA A 117 9.02 13.45 1.61
C ALA A 117 9.61 13.83 2.99
N ALA A 118 8.88 14.60 3.80
CA ALA A 118 9.29 14.97 5.15
C ALA A 118 9.15 13.82 6.18
N ILE A 119 8.47 12.72 5.84
CA ILE A 119 8.35 11.57 6.75
C ILE A 119 9.75 10.92 6.93
N PRO A 120 10.26 10.79 8.17
CA PRO A 120 11.61 10.28 8.40
C PRO A 120 11.87 8.88 7.82
N GLY A 121 13.03 8.74 7.16
CA GLY A 121 13.45 7.48 6.54
C GLY A 121 12.63 7.11 5.29
N SER A 122 11.85 8.04 4.76
CA SER A 122 11.09 7.83 3.53
C SER A 122 11.79 8.43 2.31
N GLN A 123 11.36 7.99 1.13
CA GLN A 123 11.82 8.44 -0.17
C GLN A 123 10.63 8.63 -1.08
N LEU A 124 10.71 9.64 -1.94
CA LEU A 124 9.73 9.87 -2.99
C LEU A 124 10.43 9.70 -4.34
N ARG A 125 9.85 8.87 -5.22
CA ARG A 125 10.45 8.56 -6.52
C ARG A 125 9.39 8.61 -7.62
N HIS A 126 9.81 9.09 -8.80
CA HIS A 126 9.09 8.85 -10.04
C HIS A 126 9.71 7.60 -10.69
N LEU A 127 8.99 6.48 -10.66
CA LEU A 127 9.43 5.21 -11.21
C LEU A 127 9.09 5.11 -12.70
N PHE A 128 9.72 4.17 -13.41
CA PHE A 128 9.56 3.99 -14.85
C PHE A 128 8.10 3.86 -15.32
N HIS A 129 7.25 3.19 -14.53
CA HIS A 129 5.83 3.01 -14.85
C HIS A 129 4.92 4.09 -14.27
N ASN A 130 5.46 5.06 -13.52
CA ASN A 130 4.67 6.17 -13.05
C ASN A 130 4.32 7.10 -14.21
N LYS A 131 3.03 7.39 -14.36
CA LYS A 131 2.54 8.49 -15.20
C LYS A 131 2.56 9.78 -14.39
N HIS A 132 1.39 10.36 -14.12
CA HIS A 132 1.24 11.54 -13.27
C HIS A 132 1.06 11.13 -11.81
N GLU A 133 2.09 10.49 -11.27
CA GLU A 133 2.08 9.92 -9.93
C GLU A 133 3.51 9.77 -9.41
N LEU A 134 3.65 9.60 -8.10
CA LEU A 134 4.93 9.28 -7.46
C LEU A 134 4.76 8.06 -6.57
N THR A 135 5.80 7.24 -6.47
CA THR A 135 5.85 6.17 -5.47
C THR A 135 6.58 6.68 -4.23
N TRP A 136 5.86 6.70 -3.11
CA TRP A 136 6.40 6.95 -1.78
C TRP A 136 6.77 5.63 -1.12
N ILE A 137 7.97 5.60 -0.54
CA ILE A 137 8.57 4.39 0.00
C ILE A 137 9.14 4.72 1.37
N LYS A 138 8.74 3.98 2.40
CA LYS A 138 9.38 4.01 3.71
C LYS A 138 9.86 2.61 4.05
N LEU A 139 11.14 2.49 4.37
CA LEU A 139 11.70 1.26 4.93
C LEU A 139 11.92 1.45 6.45
N ALA A 140 12.28 0.36 7.12
CA ALA A 140 12.52 0.32 8.57
C ALA A 140 13.58 1.34 9.00
#